data_AF-A0A8R1WBI4-F1
#
_entry.id   AF-A0A8R1WBI4-F1
#
_cell.length_a   1.000
_cell.length_b   1.000
_cell.length_c   1.000
_cell.angle_alpha   90.00
_cell.angle_beta   90.00
_cell.angle_gamma   90.00
#
_symmetry.space_group_name_H-M   'P 1'
#
loop_
_entity.id
_entity.type
_entity.pdbx_description
1 polymer ?
#
loop_
_entity_poly.entity_id
_entity_poly.type
_entity_poly.pdbx_seq_one_letter_code
_entity_poly.pdbx_strand_id
1 'polypeptide(L)'
;MSVENVQIVFDDPTAVFTPGQTITGRVLIGISKSSVKVKYIKLKFRGEANVRWYEMRSKTRTLPASSHYFTSKEEYFKNVKNNFFLVGAKGESQLEVGDYVYPFNFSLPHEIPSTFKGQHGEVFYIAKVKINIPWRISIEKKTIFEVISPVHLNEEPSLAEPKTALKEKFYCCFLCKSGPMTLIAYIPYSGFIPGQSIPVTVELDNNSNVYVNSIEIKLERTLEYTARYPTGNKNYEHSNIVNVFIDGVEKYNSKTCVEQLQIPNEITVVAHVNIQHLKEVASIKIKLGTTPLTIDSNDSEFD
;
A
#
# COMPACT_ATOMS: atom_id res chain seq x y z
N MET A 1 -9.54 39.88 -1.28
CA MET A 1 -8.07 39.86 -1.50
C MET A 1 -7.81 40.20 -2.95
N SER A 2 -6.65 40.79 -3.29
CA SER A 2 -6.32 41.13 -4.69
C SER A 2 -5.76 39.95 -5.49
N VAL A 3 -5.44 38.83 -4.83
CA VAL A 3 -5.09 37.58 -5.50
C VAL A 3 -6.27 36.62 -5.30
N GLU A 4 -6.75 36.03 -6.39
CA GLU A 4 -7.88 35.11 -6.44
C GLU A 4 -7.62 34.00 -7.46
N ASN A 5 -8.50 32.99 -7.52
CA ASN A 5 -8.49 31.91 -8.52
C ASN A 5 -7.15 31.18 -8.68
N VAL A 6 -6.41 30.99 -7.58
CA VAL A 6 -5.14 30.23 -7.60
C VAL A 6 -5.43 28.74 -7.76
N GLN A 7 -5.03 28.18 -8.90
CA GLN A 7 -5.28 26.77 -9.26
C GLN A 7 -4.05 26.14 -9.91
N ILE A 8 -3.89 24.83 -9.72
CA ILE A 8 -2.93 23.99 -10.45
C ILE A 8 -3.78 23.02 -11.27
N VAL A 9 -3.59 23.04 -12.58
CA VAL A 9 -4.32 22.21 -13.54
C VAL A 9 -3.32 21.35 -14.29
N PHE A 10 -3.46 20.04 -14.20
CA PHE A 10 -2.69 19.10 -15.01
C PHE A 10 -3.30 19.01 -16.40
N ASP A 11 -2.47 18.78 -17.42
CA ASP A 11 -2.97 18.59 -18.78
C ASP A 11 -3.68 17.23 -18.95
N ASP A 12 -3.24 16.22 -18.19
CA ASP A 12 -3.99 14.97 -18.03
C ASP A 12 -5.12 15.18 -17.00
N PRO A 13 -6.40 15.09 -17.40
CA PRO A 13 -7.53 15.32 -16.51
C PRO A 13 -7.72 14.22 -15.47
N THR A 14 -7.14 13.03 -15.67
CA THR A 14 -7.19 11.92 -14.71
C THR A 14 -6.26 12.18 -13.52
N ALA A 15 -5.21 12.97 -13.71
CA ALA A 15 -4.15 13.20 -12.75
C ALA A 15 -3.49 11.89 -12.24
N VAL A 16 -3.45 10.86 -13.09
CA VAL A 16 -2.78 9.58 -12.83
C VAL A 16 -1.52 9.50 -13.68
N PHE A 17 -0.37 9.24 -13.05
CA PHE A 17 0.93 9.22 -13.70
C PHE A 17 1.72 7.96 -13.37
N THR A 18 2.78 7.67 -14.12
CA THR A 18 3.71 6.56 -13.84
C THR A 18 5.09 7.08 -13.44
N PRO A 19 5.91 6.31 -12.71
CA PRO A 19 7.29 6.67 -12.44
C PRO A 19 8.07 7.01 -13.72
N GLY A 20 8.96 8.01 -13.66
CA GLY A 20 9.69 8.51 -14.82
C GLY A 20 8.89 9.41 -15.79
N GLN A 21 7.57 9.46 -15.69
CA GLN A 21 6.74 10.28 -16.58
C GLN A 21 6.95 11.78 -16.33
N THR A 22 6.93 12.58 -17.39
CA THR A 22 6.87 14.04 -17.30
C THR A 22 5.42 14.50 -17.15
N ILE A 23 5.10 15.08 -16.00
CA ILE A 23 3.84 15.75 -15.72
C ILE A 23 3.86 17.14 -16.38
N THR A 24 2.85 17.46 -17.17
CA THR A 24 2.65 18.82 -17.71
C THR A 24 1.35 19.44 -17.20
N GLY A 25 1.31 20.77 -17.21
CA GLY A 25 0.13 21.50 -16.79
C GLY A 25 0.39 23.00 -16.69
N ARG A 26 -0.51 23.68 -15.98
CA ARG A 26 -0.48 25.13 -15.78
C ARG A 26 -0.95 25.55 -14.41
N VAL A 27 -0.35 26.62 -13.90
CA VAL A 27 -0.84 27.34 -12.72
C VAL A 27 -1.62 28.56 -13.19
N LEU A 28 -2.85 28.68 -12.71
CA LEU A 28 -3.75 29.81 -12.98
C LEU A 28 -3.78 30.73 -11.76
N ILE A 29 -3.64 32.03 -11.98
CA ILE A 29 -3.68 33.05 -10.92
C ILE A 29 -4.44 34.27 -11.44
N GLY A 30 -5.51 34.66 -10.75
CA GLY A 30 -6.22 35.91 -11.01
C GLY A 30 -5.74 37.01 -10.07
N ILE A 31 -5.47 38.19 -10.61
CA ILE A 31 -5.20 39.41 -9.85
C ILE A 31 -6.37 40.37 -10.07
N SER A 32 -7.11 40.68 -9.00
CA SER A 32 -8.28 41.56 -9.03
C SER A 32 -8.08 42.80 -8.16
N LYS A 33 -8.88 43.84 -8.44
CA LYS A 33 -8.94 45.13 -7.73
C LYS A 33 -7.72 46.05 -7.87
N SER A 34 -6.50 45.54 -7.69
CA SER A 34 -5.27 46.35 -7.75
C SER A 34 -4.04 45.49 -8.02
N SER A 35 -2.98 46.09 -8.56
CA SER A 35 -1.68 45.45 -8.72
C SER A 35 -1.14 44.90 -7.40
N VAL A 36 -0.44 43.76 -7.45
CA VAL A 36 0.12 43.08 -6.28
C VAL A 36 1.62 42.91 -6.44
N LYS A 37 2.39 43.39 -5.46
CA LYS A 37 3.81 43.08 -5.36
C LYS A 37 4.00 41.68 -4.80
N VAL A 38 4.70 40.82 -5.52
CA VAL A 38 5.05 39.46 -5.11
C VAL A 38 6.55 39.30 -4.99
N LYS A 39 7.01 38.62 -3.94
CA LYS A 39 8.42 38.27 -3.78
C LYS A 39 8.78 37.08 -4.68
N TYR A 40 7.92 36.08 -4.71
CA TYR A 40 8.02 34.96 -5.65
C TYR A 40 6.70 34.20 -5.76
N ILE A 41 6.57 33.49 -6.88
CA ILE A 41 5.60 32.42 -7.07
C ILE A 41 6.38 31.16 -7.36
N LYS A 42 6.19 30.12 -6.52
CA LYS A 42 6.92 28.85 -6.63
C LYS A 42 5.95 27.69 -6.76
N LEU A 43 6.20 26.82 -7.73
CA LEU A 43 5.61 25.48 -7.80
C LEU A 43 6.55 24.46 -7.16
N LYS A 44 6.00 23.52 -6.41
CA LYS A 44 6.75 22.44 -5.75
C LYS A 44 6.00 21.13 -5.90
N PHE A 45 6.73 20.08 -6.25
CA PHE A 45 6.23 18.71 -6.21
C PHE A 45 6.84 17.99 -5.01
N ARG A 46 6.03 17.11 -4.41
CA ARG A 46 6.37 16.35 -3.20
C ARG A 46 5.74 14.97 -3.31
N GLY A 47 6.54 13.93 -3.08
CA GLY A 47 6.08 12.55 -2.92
C GLY A 47 6.55 12.00 -1.59
N GLU A 48 5.63 11.48 -0.78
CA GLU A 48 5.94 11.04 0.59
C GLU A 48 5.10 9.85 1.03
N ALA A 49 5.67 9.07 1.95
CA ALA A 49 4.95 8.12 2.77
C ALA A 49 4.86 8.63 4.21
N ASN A 50 3.67 8.51 4.79
CA ASN A 50 3.45 8.76 6.20
C ASN A 50 2.87 7.52 6.86
N VAL A 51 3.41 7.16 8.01
CA VAL A 51 2.89 6.10 8.87
C VAL A 51 2.57 6.70 10.24
N ARG A 52 1.40 6.37 10.79
CA ARG A 52 0.97 6.80 12.13
C ARG A 52 -0.07 5.86 12.73
N TRP A 53 0.08 5.56 14.02
CA TRP A 53 -0.96 4.90 14.82
C TRP A 53 -0.84 5.24 16.31
N TYR A 54 -1.87 4.88 17.07
CA TYR A 54 -1.95 5.07 18.51
C TYR A 54 -2.16 3.72 19.20
N GLU A 55 -1.38 3.45 20.26
CA GLU A 55 -1.56 2.30 21.14
C GLU A 55 -1.95 2.77 22.53
N MET A 56 -3.05 2.24 23.07
CA MET A 56 -3.37 2.40 24.49
C MET A 56 -2.78 1.24 25.27
N ARG A 57 -1.81 1.50 26.13
CA ARG A 57 -1.34 0.53 27.12
C ARG A 57 -2.04 0.79 28.44
N SER A 58 -3.01 -0.06 28.76
CA SER A 58 -3.46 -0.24 30.14
C SER A 58 -2.35 -0.98 30.89
N LYS A 59 -1.71 -0.28 31.83
CA LYS A 59 -1.11 -0.98 32.97
C LYS A 59 -2.24 -1.24 33.98
N THR A 60 -2.04 -2.21 34.85
CA THR A 60 -2.96 -2.69 35.91
C THR A 60 -3.81 -1.60 36.59
N ARG A 61 -4.90 -2.01 37.27
CA ARG A 61 -5.96 -1.19 37.95
C ARG A 61 -5.52 0.07 38.73
N THR A 62 -4.23 0.26 38.98
CA THR A 62 -3.63 1.33 39.78
C THR A 62 -2.90 2.42 38.98
N LEU A 63 -2.69 2.27 37.66
CA LEU A 63 -2.02 3.29 36.84
C LEU A 63 -2.93 3.80 35.70
N PRO A 64 -2.92 5.11 35.38
CA PRO A 64 -3.68 5.64 34.26
C PRO A 64 -3.18 5.05 32.93
N ALA A 65 -4.11 4.85 31.99
CA ALA A 65 -3.79 4.37 30.65
C ALA A 65 -2.79 5.33 29.97
N SER A 66 -1.74 4.77 29.38
CA SER A 66 -0.73 5.54 28.65
C SER A 66 -0.93 5.36 27.14
N SER A 67 -1.18 6.46 26.43
CA SER A 67 -1.25 6.47 24.97
C SER A 67 0.14 6.64 24.37
N HIS A 68 0.59 5.67 23.58
CA HIS A 68 1.81 5.76 22.80
C HIS A 68 1.46 6.12 21.37
N TYR A 69 2.09 7.16 20.83
CA TYR A 69 1.93 7.59 19.44
C TYR A 69 3.15 7.16 18.64
N PHE A 70 2.93 6.36 17.60
CA PHE A 70 3.99 5.88 16.72
C PHE A 70 3.89 6.56 15.36
N THR A 71 5.02 6.99 14.79
CA THR A 71 5.05 7.60 13.47
C THR A 71 6.35 7.37 12.71
N SER A 72 6.27 7.35 11.38
CA SER A 72 7.41 7.50 10.48
C SER A 72 7.01 8.34 9.27
N LYS A 73 8.00 8.96 8.65
CA LYS A 73 7.84 9.74 7.44
C LYS A 73 9.02 9.50 6.52
N GLU A 74 8.72 9.18 5.27
CA GLU A 74 9.69 9.00 4.20
C GLU A 74 9.38 9.96 3.06
N GLU A 75 10.43 10.58 2.51
CA GLU A 75 10.32 11.58 1.45
C GLU A 75 11.01 11.03 0.21
N TYR A 76 10.24 10.56 -0.77
CA TYR A 76 10.78 10.01 -2.02
C TYR A 76 11.41 11.10 -2.88
N PHE A 77 10.74 12.24 -2.94
CA PHE A 77 11.30 13.43 -3.53
C PHE A 77 10.66 14.68 -2.97
N LYS A 78 11.49 15.71 -2.92
CA LYS A 78 11.06 17.09 -2.72
C LYS A 78 12.03 17.95 -3.46
N ASN A 79 11.54 18.65 -4.47
CA ASN A 79 12.37 19.56 -5.22
C ASN A 79 12.63 20.82 -4.41
N VAL A 80 13.61 20.73 -3.50
CA VAL A 80 14.17 21.88 -2.77
C VAL A 80 15.21 22.59 -3.63
N LYS A 81 15.96 21.84 -4.46
CA LYS A 81 17.03 22.38 -5.33
C LYS A 81 16.49 22.96 -6.64
N ASN A 82 15.54 22.28 -7.31
CA ASN A 82 14.83 22.81 -8.49
C ASN A 82 13.59 23.60 -8.06
N ASN A 83 13.79 24.76 -7.43
CA ASN A 83 12.68 25.68 -7.18
C ASN A 83 12.11 26.13 -8.52
N PHE A 84 10.95 25.62 -8.93
CA PHE A 84 10.22 26.13 -10.10
C PHE A 84 9.67 27.52 -9.76
N PHE A 85 10.51 28.54 -9.94
CA PHE A 85 10.09 29.93 -9.86
C PHE A 85 9.28 30.25 -11.11
N LEU A 86 7.98 30.44 -10.93
CA LEU A 86 7.09 30.95 -11.97
C LEU A 86 7.26 32.47 -12.09
N VAL A 87 7.50 33.14 -10.95
CA VAL A 87 7.78 34.57 -10.84
C VAL A 87 8.79 34.81 -9.72
N GLY A 88 9.62 35.84 -9.85
CA GLY A 88 10.47 36.36 -8.77
C GLY A 88 11.77 35.60 -8.54
N ALA A 89 12.31 34.93 -9.58
CA ALA A 89 13.62 34.29 -9.53
C ALA A 89 14.78 35.29 -9.35
N LYS A 90 14.61 36.52 -9.85
CA LYS A 90 15.65 37.58 -9.87
C LYS A 90 15.33 38.79 -8.98
N GLY A 91 14.26 38.74 -8.18
CA GLY A 91 13.81 39.86 -7.35
C GLY A 91 12.30 39.95 -7.24
N GLU A 92 11.81 40.96 -6.51
CA GLU A 92 10.37 41.21 -6.39
C GLU A 92 9.77 41.60 -7.75
N SER A 93 8.53 41.21 -7.98
CA SER A 93 7.80 41.49 -9.22
C SER A 93 6.46 42.13 -8.90
N GLN A 94 6.01 43.06 -9.73
CA GLN A 94 4.68 43.63 -9.64
C GLN A 94 3.78 42.95 -10.67
N LEU A 95 2.68 42.38 -10.20
CA LEU A 95 1.65 41.77 -11.04
C LEU A 95 0.49 42.76 -11.16
N GLU A 96 0.19 43.19 -12.38
CA GLU A 96 -0.97 44.02 -12.69
C GLU A 96 -2.27 43.22 -12.63
N VAL A 97 -3.40 43.93 -12.59
CA VAL A 97 -4.73 43.30 -12.65
C VAL A 97 -4.88 42.50 -13.94
N GLY A 98 -5.33 41.25 -13.82
CA GLY A 98 -5.48 40.33 -14.95
C GLY A 98 -5.31 38.86 -14.55
N ASP A 99 -5.48 37.99 -15.54
CA ASP A 99 -5.32 36.55 -15.39
C ASP A 99 -3.96 36.09 -15.93
N TYR A 100 -3.26 35.28 -15.13
CA TYR A 100 -1.95 34.76 -15.45
C TYR A 100 -1.96 33.25 -15.56
N VAL A 101 -1.29 32.75 -16.60
CA VAL A 101 -1.13 31.32 -16.87
C VAL A 101 0.36 31.00 -16.91
N TYR A 102 0.81 30.13 -16.00
CA TYR A 102 2.19 29.70 -15.92
C TYR A 102 2.29 28.20 -16.23
N PRO A 103 2.72 27.81 -17.44
CA PRO A 103 2.89 26.40 -17.77
C PRO A 103 4.05 25.80 -16.96
N PHE A 104 3.96 24.50 -16.69
CA PHE A 104 5.03 23.75 -16.04
C PHE A 104 5.20 22.37 -16.70
N ASN A 105 6.40 21.84 -16.59
CA ASN A 105 6.68 20.42 -16.79
C ASN A 105 7.54 19.93 -15.62
N PHE A 106 7.32 18.68 -15.22
CA PHE A 106 8.06 18.06 -14.13
C PHE A 106 8.22 16.56 -14.36
N SER A 107 9.46 16.09 -14.48
CA SER A 107 9.75 14.65 -14.57
C SER A 107 9.73 13.99 -13.20
N LEU A 108 8.85 13.02 -13.03
CA LEU A 108 8.83 12.16 -11.84
C LEU A 108 10.11 11.32 -11.77
N PRO A 109 10.65 11.04 -10.57
CA PRO A 109 11.71 10.05 -10.44
C PRO A 109 11.24 8.66 -10.90
N HIS A 110 12.18 7.82 -11.32
CA HIS A 110 11.88 6.46 -11.83
C HIS A 110 11.57 5.44 -10.72
N GLU A 111 12.10 5.64 -9.52
CA GLU A 111 11.98 4.70 -8.40
C GLU A 111 11.09 5.29 -7.30
N ILE A 112 9.78 5.41 -7.59
CA ILE A 112 8.78 5.89 -6.63
C ILE A 112 7.60 4.91 -6.58
N PRO A 113 7.02 4.66 -5.40
CA PRO A 113 5.95 3.67 -5.27
C PRO A 113 4.59 4.17 -5.79
N SER A 114 3.66 3.23 -5.95
CA SER A 114 2.26 3.58 -6.20
C SER A 114 1.68 4.40 -5.05
N THR A 115 0.76 5.31 -5.37
CA THR A 115 -0.12 5.94 -4.37
C THR A 115 -0.85 4.84 -3.60
N PHE A 116 -0.91 4.99 -2.28
CA PHE A 116 -1.48 3.99 -1.40
C PHE A 116 -2.15 4.65 -0.20
N LYS A 117 -3.22 4.02 0.30
CA LYS A 117 -3.88 4.44 1.54
C LYS A 117 -4.37 3.20 2.29
N GLY A 118 -3.84 3.01 3.49
CA GLY A 118 -4.25 1.97 4.43
C GLY A 118 -4.64 2.55 5.78
N GLN A 119 -4.86 1.68 6.77
CA GLN A 119 -5.34 2.08 8.09
C GLN A 119 -4.32 2.95 8.85
N HIS A 120 -3.03 2.60 8.75
CA HIS A 120 -1.95 3.21 9.53
C HIS A 120 -0.91 3.94 8.69
N GLY A 121 -1.07 3.98 7.37
CA GLY A 121 -0.14 4.68 6.50
C GLY A 121 -0.69 5.00 5.12
N GLU A 122 -0.04 5.95 4.46
CA GLU A 122 -0.40 6.41 3.12
C GLU A 122 0.86 6.82 2.36
N VAL A 123 0.84 6.61 1.05
CA VAL A 123 1.78 7.16 0.06
C VAL A 123 0.98 8.14 -0.80
N PHE A 124 1.44 9.38 -0.89
CA PHE A 124 0.72 10.42 -1.61
C PHE A 124 1.64 11.42 -2.30
N TYR A 125 1.14 12.02 -3.38
CA TYR A 125 1.88 12.97 -4.20
C TYR A 125 1.12 14.28 -4.33
N ILE A 126 1.83 15.40 -4.20
CA ILE A 126 1.24 16.75 -4.17
C ILE A 126 2.02 17.70 -5.06
N ALA A 127 1.31 18.44 -5.90
CA ALA A 127 1.76 19.70 -6.47
C ALA A 127 1.29 20.87 -5.58
N LYS A 128 2.19 21.80 -5.25
CA LYS A 128 1.92 22.94 -4.39
C LYS A 128 2.44 24.23 -5.00
N VAL A 129 1.57 25.20 -5.21
CA VAL A 129 1.94 26.58 -5.54
C VAL A 129 1.97 27.42 -4.26
N LYS A 130 3.03 28.21 -4.08
CA LYS A 130 3.20 29.17 -2.99
C LYS A 130 3.48 30.56 -3.57
N ILE A 131 2.61 31.51 -3.25
CA ILE A 131 2.72 32.92 -3.60
C ILE A 131 3.17 33.68 -2.35
N ASN A 132 4.38 34.22 -2.36
CA ASN A 132 4.90 35.03 -1.26
C ASN A 132 4.66 36.50 -1.57
N ILE A 133 3.84 37.15 -0.75
CA ILE A 133 3.53 38.57 -0.84
C ILE A 133 4.25 39.25 0.33
N PRO A 134 5.06 40.30 0.11
CA PRO A 134 5.72 41.02 1.19
C PRO A 134 4.70 41.51 2.24
N TRP A 135 5.05 41.38 3.52
CA TRP A 135 4.24 41.83 4.66
C TRP A 135 2.85 41.18 4.78
N ARG A 136 2.61 40.09 4.05
CA ARG A 136 1.37 39.30 4.12
C ARG A 136 1.67 37.81 4.27
N ILE A 137 0.69 37.07 4.78
CA ILE A 137 0.74 35.62 4.84
C ILE A 137 0.79 35.08 3.39
N SER A 138 1.70 34.14 3.13
CA SER A 138 1.82 33.53 1.80
C SER A 138 0.57 32.73 1.45
N ILE A 139 0.09 32.88 0.22
CA ILE A 139 -1.02 32.08 -0.30
C ILE A 139 -0.46 30.75 -0.78
N GLU A 140 -1.12 29.65 -0.42
CA GLU A 140 -0.72 28.30 -0.79
C GLU A 140 -1.91 27.52 -1.34
N LYS A 141 -1.75 26.89 -2.50
CA LYS A 141 -2.72 25.95 -3.06
C LYS A 141 -2.03 24.63 -3.36
N LYS A 142 -2.71 23.53 -3.05
CA LYS A 142 -2.24 22.16 -3.27
C LYS A 142 -3.23 21.40 -4.13
N THR A 143 -2.71 20.53 -4.99
CA THR A 143 -3.46 19.55 -5.77
C THR A 143 -2.77 18.20 -5.61
N ILE A 144 -3.53 17.14 -5.34
CA ILE A 144 -3.04 15.77 -5.24
C ILE A 144 -3.07 15.15 -6.64
N PHE A 145 -2.13 14.26 -6.92
CA PHE A 145 -2.15 13.40 -8.09
C PHE A 145 -1.78 11.96 -7.69
N GLU A 146 -2.13 11.01 -8.53
CA GLU A 146 -1.87 9.60 -8.29
C GLU A 146 -0.66 9.13 -9.10
N VAL A 147 0.08 8.18 -8.52
CA VAL A 147 1.15 7.47 -9.21
C VAL A 147 0.79 5.99 -9.21
N ILE A 148 0.84 5.34 -10.37
CA ILE A 148 0.75 3.89 -10.50
C ILE A 148 2.13 3.39 -10.91
N SER A 149 2.82 2.75 -9.97
CA SER A 149 4.07 2.05 -10.24
C SER A 149 3.73 0.62 -10.67
N PRO A 150 3.90 0.27 -11.96
CA PRO A 150 3.66 -1.10 -12.40
C PRO A 150 4.65 -2.05 -11.74
N VAL A 151 4.19 -3.26 -11.42
CA VAL A 151 5.04 -4.36 -10.97
C VAL A 151 5.14 -5.37 -12.10
N HIS A 152 6.35 -5.59 -12.59
CA HIS A 152 6.61 -6.60 -13.61
C HIS A 152 7.00 -7.90 -12.94
N LEU A 153 6.04 -8.83 -12.77
CA LEU A 153 6.30 -10.13 -12.14
C LEU A 153 7.44 -10.90 -12.84
N ASN A 154 7.62 -10.70 -14.15
CA ASN A 154 8.68 -11.32 -14.94
C ASN A 154 10.10 -10.88 -14.55
N GLU A 155 10.24 -9.78 -13.82
CA GLU A 155 11.55 -9.32 -13.31
C GLU A 155 12.00 -10.09 -12.07
N GLU A 156 11.10 -10.87 -11.44
CA GLU A 156 11.38 -11.69 -10.27
C GLU A 156 11.11 -13.18 -10.59
N PRO A 157 12.11 -13.93 -11.07
CA PRO A 157 11.93 -15.33 -11.49
C PRO A 157 11.40 -16.25 -10.40
N SER A 158 11.68 -15.94 -9.12
CA SER A 158 11.20 -16.74 -7.98
C SER A 158 9.66 -16.79 -7.91
N LEU A 159 8.97 -15.77 -8.46
CA LEU A 159 7.51 -15.73 -8.51
C LEU A 159 6.90 -16.75 -9.48
N ALA A 160 7.68 -17.26 -10.43
CA ALA A 160 7.27 -18.32 -11.35
C ALA A 160 7.44 -19.72 -10.74
N GLU A 161 8.07 -19.84 -9.57
CA GLU A 161 8.28 -21.12 -8.92
C GLU A 161 7.00 -21.60 -8.21
N PRO A 162 6.68 -22.91 -8.33
CA PRO A 162 5.56 -23.49 -7.61
C PRO A 162 5.84 -23.54 -6.10
N LYS A 163 4.79 -23.36 -5.29
CA LYS A 163 4.88 -23.52 -3.83
C LYS A 163 4.01 -24.65 -3.35
N THR A 164 4.55 -25.43 -2.39
CA THR A 164 3.85 -26.54 -1.75
C THR A 164 3.98 -26.40 -0.24
N ALA A 165 2.88 -26.60 0.49
CA ALA A 165 2.91 -26.79 1.94
C ALA A 165 2.31 -28.15 2.30
N LEU A 166 2.87 -28.77 3.34
CA LEU A 166 2.42 -30.04 3.89
C LEU A 166 2.24 -29.90 5.40
N LYS A 167 1.15 -30.45 5.94
CA LYS A 167 0.94 -30.61 7.38
C LYS A 167 0.34 -31.95 7.69
N GLU A 168 0.87 -32.57 8.73
CA GLU A 168 0.29 -33.76 9.31
C GLU A 168 -0.24 -33.45 10.70
N LYS A 169 -1.37 -34.06 11.05
CA LYS A 169 -1.98 -33.96 12.37
C LYS A 169 -2.45 -35.32 12.85
N PHE A 170 -2.09 -35.65 14.08
CA PHE A 170 -2.54 -36.87 14.75
C PHE A 170 -3.69 -36.55 15.71
N TYR A 171 -4.73 -37.37 15.68
CA TYR A 171 -5.85 -37.29 16.61
C TYR A 171 -5.78 -38.47 17.57
N CYS A 172 -5.28 -38.26 18.79
CA CYS A 172 -5.13 -39.32 19.79
C CYS A 172 -6.19 -39.19 20.89
N CYS A 173 -6.78 -40.32 21.28
CA CYS A 173 -7.44 -40.47 22.58
C CYS A 173 -6.83 -41.66 23.32
N PHE A 174 -6.88 -41.66 24.66
CA PHE A 174 -6.13 -42.53 25.58
C PHE A 174 -6.17 -44.05 25.30
N LEU A 175 -7.11 -44.55 24.49
CA LEU A 175 -7.30 -45.98 24.20
C LEU A 175 -7.44 -46.32 22.70
N CYS A 176 -7.31 -45.35 21.76
CA CYS A 176 -7.48 -45.62 20.33
C CYS A 176 -6.25 -45.21 19.51
N LYS A 177 -5.78 -46.14 18.66
CA LYS A 177 -4.80 -45.83 17.60
C LYS A 177 -5.54 -45.17 16.44
N SER A 178 -5.25 -43.91 16.15
CA SER A 178 -5.70 -43.21 14.95
C SER A 178 -4.50 -42.95 14.04
N GLY A 179 -4.69 -43.10 12.72
CA GLY A 179 -3.70 -42.66 11.74
C GLY A 179 -3.64 -41.13 11.64
N PRO A 180 -2.61 -40.59 10.96
CA PRO A 180 -2.49 -39.17 10.70
C PRO A 180 -3.56 -38.68 9.74
N MET A 181 -3.84 -37.39 9.80
CA MET A 181 -4.47 -36.64 8.73
C MET A 181 -3.41 -35.74 8.08
N THR A 182 -3.18 -35.93 6.78
CA THR A 182 -2.15 -35.25 6.01
C THR A 182 -2.78 -34.34 4.98
N LEU A 183 -2.48 -33.05 5.06
CA LEU A 183 -2.96 -32.01 4.16
C LEU A 183 -1.77 -31.47 3.37
N ILE A 184 -1.87 -31.55 2.05
CA ILE A 184 -0.93 -30.99 1.09
C ILE A 184 -1.67 -29.92 0.30
N ALA A 185 -1.03 -28.79 0.11
CA ALA A 185 -1.55 -27.74 -0.74
C ALA A 185 -0.47 -27.20 -1.66
N TYR A 186 -0.86 -26.94 -2.91
CA TYR A 186 0.04 -26.62 -3.99
C TYR A 186 -0.52 -25.46 -4.82
N ILE A 187 0.36 -24.55 -5.22
CA ILE A 187 0.11 -23.53 -6.23
C ILE A 187 1.22 -23.60 -7.30
N PRO A 188 0.88 -23.46 -8.59
CA PRO A 188 1.86 -23.58 -9.67
C PRO A 188 2.78 -22.37 -9.83
N TYR A 189 2.35 -21.20 -9.34
CA TYR A 189 3.08 -19.95 -9.35
C TYR A 189 2.86 -19.23 -8.02
N SER A 190 3.76 -18.33 -7.63
CA SER A 190 3.62 -17.51 -6.42
C SER A 190 3.39 -16.02 -6.70
N GLY A 191 3.60 -15.58 -7.95
CA GLY A 191 3.21 -14.26 -8.43
C GLY A 191 1.88 -14.26 -9.19
N PHE A 192 0.95 -13.43 -8.75
CA PHE A 192 -0.34 -13.19 -9.43
C PHE A 192 -0.66 -11.69 -9.43
N ILE A 193 -1.43 -11.24 -10.42
CA ILE A 193 -1.94 -9.86 -10.48
C ILE A 193 -3.44 -9.81 -10.16
N PRO A 194 -3.96 -8.66 -9.71
CA PRO A 194 -5.40 -8.43 -9.59
C PRO A 194 -6.16 -8.86 -10.85
N GLY A 195 -7.30 -9.53 -10.66
CA GLY A 195 -8.14 -10.07 -11.73
C GLY A 195 -7.79 -11.50 -12.19
N GLN A 196 -6.64 -12.05 -11.78
CA GLN A 196 -6.32 -13.46 -12.02
C GLN A 196 -6.95 -14.39 -10.99
N SER A 197 -7.01 -15.67 -11.36
CA SER A 197 -7.39 -16.76 -10.46
C SER A 197 -6.15 -17.53 -10.01
N ILE A 198 -6.05 -17.81 -8.71
CA ILE A 198 -5.02 -18.68 -8.16
C ILE A 198 -5.58 -20.12 -8.14
N PRO A 199 -5.05 -21.04 -8.95
CA PRO A 199 -5.42 -22.45 -8.86
C PRO A 199 -4.70 -23.08 -7.64
N VAL A 200 -5.46 -23.36 -6.58
CA VAL A 200 -4.96 -24.03 -5.38
C VAL A 200 -5.37 -25.49 -5.44
N THR A 201 -4.39 -26.37 -5.61
CA THR A 201 -4.61 -27.82 -5.45
C THR A 201 -4.53 -28.15 -3.97
N VAL A 202 -5.53 -28.85 -3.47
CA VAL A 202 -5.60 -29.32 -2.08
C VAL A 202 -5.77 -30.84 -2.09
N GLU A 203 -4.87 -31.54 -1.40
CA GLU A 203 -4.92 -32.97 -1.18
C GLU A 203 -5.03 -33.22 0.32
N LEU A 204 -6.11 -33.86 0.74
CA LEU A 204 -6.33 -34.26 2.13
C LEU A 204 -6.44 -35.78 2.19
N ASP A 205 -5.47 -36.42 2.83
CA ASP A 205 -5.50 -37.84 3.17
C ASP A 205 -5.85 -38.01 4.65
N ASN A 206 -7.05 -38.49 4.94
CA ASN A 206 -7.56 -38.62 6.30
C ASN A 206 -7.53 -40.09 6.77
N ASN A 207 -6.37 -40.56 7.21
CA ASN A 207 -6.23 -41.87 7.85
C ASN A 207 -6.68 -41.89 9.33
N SER A 208 -7.34 -40.81 9.77
CA SER A 208 -7.81 -40.67 11.15
C SER A 208 -9.25 -41.15 11.33
N ASN A 209 -9.65 -41.32 12.59
CA ASN A 209 -11.03 -41.63 12.96
C ASN A 209 -11.94 -40.39 13.10
N VAL A 210 -11.47 -39.22 12.64
CA VAL A 210 -12.16 -37.93 12.74
C VAL A 210 -12.74 -37.54 11.39
N TYR A 211 -14.01 -37.12 11.38
CA TYR A 211 -14.66 -36.56 10.20
C TYR A 211 -14.27 -35.09 10.05
N VAL A 212 -13.88 -34.68 8.84
CA VAL A 212 -13.61 -33.27 8.52
C VAL A 212 -14.86 -32.69 7.89
N ASN A 213 -15.43 -31.64 8.49
CA ASN A 213 -16.66 -31.02 7.99
C ASN A 213 -16.43 -30.20 6.71
N SER A 214 -15.38 -29.39 6.71
CA SER A 214 -15.01 -28.51 5.60
C SER A 214 -13.53 -28.16 5.68
N ILE A 215 -12.98 -27.75 4.55
CA ILE A 215 -11.64 -27.18 4.45
C ILE A 215 -11.84 -25.71 4.04
N GLU A 216 -11.31 -24.79 4.84
CA GLU A 216 -11.40 -23.35 4.59
C GLU A 216 -10.10 -22.89 3.92
N ILE A 217 -10.19 -22.23 2.76
CA ILE A 217 -9.06 -21.68 2.00
C ILE A 217 -9.19 -20.16 1.99
N LYS A 218 -8.17 -19.46 2.50
CA LYS A 218 -8.13 -18.00 2.57
C LYS A 218 -6.97 -17.46 1.78
N LEU A 219 -7.24 -16.47 0.93
CA LEU A 219 -6.23 -15.52 0.51
C LEU A 219 -6.23 -14.36 1.51
N GLU A 220 -5.13 -14.18 2.23
CA GLU A 220 -4.96 -13.11 3.20
C GLU A 220 -3.89 -12.13 2.73
N ARG A 221 -4.12 -10.85 2.97
CA ARG A 221 -3.18 -9.76 2.74
C ARG A 221 -2.75 -9.22 4.08
N THR A 222 -1.44 -9.11 4.28
CA THR A 222 -0.84 -8.47 5.45
C THR A 222 -0.04 -7.25 5.02
N LEU A 223 -0.41 -6.10 5.56
CA LEU A 223 0.31 -4.84 5.43
C LEU A 223 1.10 -4.59 6.72
N GLU A 224 2.42 -4.52 6.61
CA GLU A 224 3.31 -4.20 7.71
C GLU A 224 3.68 -2.71 7.65
N TYR A 225 3.33 -1.97 8.69
CA TYR A 225 3.68 -0.57 8.90
C TYR A 225 4.84 -0.46 9.89
N THR A 226 5.93 0.20 9.50
CA THR A 226 7.08 0.42 10.40
C THR A 226 7.18 1.88 10.82
N ALA A 227 7.04 2.15 12.11
CA ALA A 227 7.32 3.45 12.73
C ALA A 227 8.75 3.50 13.30
N ARG A 228 9.36 4.69 13.28
CA ARG A 228 10.71 4.92 13.86
C ARG A 228 10.68 5.80 15.11
N TYR A 229 9.62 6.56 15.32
CA TYR A 229 9.44 7.42 16.47
C TYR A 229 8.25 6.95 17.31
N PRO A 230 8.33 7.02 18.66
CA PRO A 230 9.47 7.43 19.49
C PRO A 230 10.58 6.37 19.56
N THR A 231 10.24 5.10 19.31
CA THR A 231 11.16 3.97 19.15
C THR A 231 10.72 3.17 17.93
N GLY A 232 11.61 2.36 17.36
CA GLY A 232 11.26 1.42 16.30
C GLY A 232 10.13 0.50 16.73
N ASN A 233 9.05 0.46 15.95
CA ASN A 233 7.90 -0.43 16.20
C ASN A 233 7.23 -0.79 14.87
N LYS A 234 6.55 -1.94 14.84
CA LYS A 234 5.81 -2.45 13.70
C LYS A 234 4.34 -2.64 14.05
N ASN A 235 3.46 -2.41 13.10
CA ASN A 235 2.04 -2.69 13.21
C ASN A 235 1.58 -3.41 11.94
N TYR A 236 0.63 -4.33 12.08
CA TYR A 236 0.19 -5.18 10.99
C TYR A 236 -1.31 -5.00 10.78
N GLU A 237 -1.72 -4.74 9.55
CA GLU A 237 -3.10 -4.78 9.11
C GLU A 237 -3.31 -6.06 8.32
N HIS A 238 -4.17 -6.94 8.85
CA HIS A 238 -4.54 -8.19 8.20
C HIS A 238 -5.92 -8.03 7.57
N SER A 239 -6.03 -8.41 6.30
CA SER A 239 -7.29 -8.44 5.59
C SER A 239 -7.47 -9.78 4.90
N ASN A 240 -8.69 -10.32 4.98
CA ASN A 240 -9.06 -11.47 4.19
C ASN A 240 -9.57 -10.99 2.83
N ILE A 241 -8.88 -11.41 1.77
CA ILE A 241 -9.19 -11.04 0.39
C ILE A 241 -10.20 -12.00 -0.21
N VAL A 242 -9.96 -13.30 -0.03
CA VAL A 242 -10.85 -14.38 -0.48
C VAL A 242 -11.02 -15.35 0.67
N ASN A 243 -12.23 -15.88 0.84
CA ASN A 243 -12.51 -17.00 1.72
C ASN A 243 -13.43 -18.00 1.01
N VAL A 244 -12.95 -19.22 0.80
CA VAL A 244 -13.70 -20.30 0.15
C VAL A 244 -13.75 -21.51 1.09
N PHE A 245 -14.89 -22.20 1.07
CA PHE A 245 -15.06 -23.47 1.76
C PHE A 245 -15.25 -24.57 0.72
N ILE A 246 -14.45 -25.62 0.83
CA ILE A 246 -14.63 -26.86 0.08
C ILE A 246 -15.15 -27.95 1.03
N ASP A 247 -15.88 -28.93 0.50
CA ASP A 247 -16.40 -30.00 1.36
C ASP A 247 -15.26 -30.74 2.02
N GLY A 248 -15.49 -31.14 3.27
CA GLY A 248 -14.54 -31.92 4.02
C GLY A 248 -14.45 -33.37 3.56
N VAL A 249 -13.84 -34.20 4.39
CA VAL A 249 -13.43 -35.56 4.06
C VAL A 249 -13.85 -36.49 5.18
N GLU A 250 -14.44 -37.61 4.77
CA GLU A 250 -14.83 -38.66 5.70
C GLU A 250 -13.63 -39.31 6.39
N LYS A 251 -13.92 -40.07 7.45
CA LYS A 251 -12.90 -40.86 8.16
C LYS A 251 -12.32 -41.91 7.20
N TYR A 252 -11.02 -42.15 7.27
CA TYR A 252 -10.34 -43.16 6.46
C TYR A 252 -10.57 -42.99 4.95
N ASN A 253 -10.63 -41.74 4.50
CA ASN A 253 -10.88 -41.39 3.11
C ASN A 253 -9.95 -40.26 2.69
N SER A 254 -9.84 -40.02 1.39
CA SER A 254 -9.01 -38.96 0.83
C SER A 254 -9.78 -38.13 -0.19
N LYS A 255 -9.34 -36.89 -0.39
CA LYS A 255 -9.89 -35.99 -1.39
C LYS A 255 -8.78 -35.14 -1.99
N THR A 256 -8.78 -35.06 -3.31
CA THR A 256 -7.99 -34.10 -4.07
C THR A 256 -8.94 -33.20 -4.84
N CYS A 257 -8.75 -31.89 -4.75
CA CYS A 257 -9.51 -30.92 -5.51
C CYS A 257 -8.65 -29.73 -5.90
N VAL A 258 -9.09 -29.01 -6.93
CA VAL A 258 -8.48 -27.75 -7.38
C VAL A 258 -9.51 -26.65 -7.22
N GLU A 259 -9.20 -25.66 -6.40
CA GLU A 259 -10.06 -24.51 -6.14
C GLU A 259 -9.48 -23.26 -6.80
N GLN A 260 -10.34 -22.41 -7.36
CA GLN A 260 -9.93 -21.19 -8.07
C GLN A 260 -10.19 -19.96 -7.19
N LEU A 261 -9.15 -19.42 -6.55
CA LEU A 261 -9.29 -18.19 -5.76
C LEU A 261 -9.22 -16.97 -6.68
N GLN A 262 -10.35 -16.31 -6.91
CA GLN A 262 -10.43 -15.10 -7.74
C GLN A 262 -9.85 -13.89 -6.99
N ILE A 263 -8.80 -13.26 -7.52
CA ILE A 263 -8.24 -12.03 -6.97
C ILE A 263 -9.08 -10.84 -7.45
N PRO A 264 -9.71 -10.05 -6.55
CA PRO A 264 -10.46 -8.86 -6.94
C PRO A 264 -9.63 -7.85 -7.72
N ASN A 265 -10.26 -7.16 -8.68
CA ASN A 265 -9.61 -6.14 -9.52
C ASN A 265 -9.30 -4.86 -8.75
N GLU A 266 -10.03 -4.59 -7.67
CA GLU A 266 -9.99 -3.33 -6.92
C GLU A 266 -8.81 -3.27 -5.93
N ILE A 267 -8.00 -4.33 -5.83
CA ILE A 267 -6.88 -4.37 -4.91
C ILE A 267 -5.72 -3.55 -5.45
N THR A 268 -5.44 -2.43 -4.79
CA THR A 268 -4.22 -1.69 -5.00
C THR A 268 -3.05 -2.44 -4.36
N VAL A 269 -2.13 -2.94 -5.19
CA VAL A 269 -0.87 -3.55 -4.72
C VAL A 269 0.13 -2.45 -4.42
N VAL A 270 0.73 -2.48 -3.23
CA VAL A 270 1.88 -1.65 -2.90
C VAL A 270 3.07 -2.29 -3.60
N ALA A 271 3.51 -1.69 -4.71
CA ALA A 271 4.69 -2.17 -5.44
C ALA A 271 5.90 -2.32 -4.50
N HIS A 272 6.73 -3.35 -4.75
CA HIS A 272 8.05 -3.58 -4.14
C HIS A 272 9.04 -2.46 -4.52
N VAL A 273 8.72 -1.22 -4.21
CA VAL A 273 9.75 -0.22 -3.95
C VAL A 273 10.17 -0.47 -2.52
N ASN A 274 11.47 -0.36 -2.21
CA ASN A 274 12.01 -0.41 -0.85
C ASN A 274 11.41 0.71 0.04
N ILE A 275 10.12 0.65 0.33
CA ILE A 275 9.47 1.49 1.32
C ILE A 275 9.96 0.91 2.63
N GLN A 276 10.88 1.62 3.29
CA GLN A 276 11.43 1.18 4.57
C GLN A 276 10.33 1.04 5.65
N HIS A 277 9.12 1.50 5.34
CA HIS A 277 8.01 1.71 6.26
C HIS A 277 6.71 0.98 5.91
N LEU A 278 6.60 0.36 4.74
CA LEU A 278 5.40 -0.37 4.31
C LEU A 278 5.78 -1.61 3.50
N LYS A 279 5.49 -2.81 4.02
CA LYS A 279 5.68 -4.08 3.31
C LYS A 279 4.33 -4.76 3.12
N GLU A 280 4.10 -5.31 1.94
CA GLU A 280 2.89 -6.10 1.65
C GLU A 280 3.27 -7.56 1.39
N VAL A 281 2.57 -8.47 2.05
CA VAL A 281 2.71 -9.92 1.85
C VAL A 281 1.32 -10.53 1.67
N ALA A 282 1.18 -11.37 0.66
CA ALA A 282 0.00 -12.21 0.47
C ALA A 282 0.31 -13.63 0.94
N SER A 283 -0.64 -14.29 1.59
CA SER A 283 -0.50 -15.70 1.95
C SER A 283 -1.79 -16.47 1.80
N ILE A 284 -1.65 -17.75 1.48
CA ILE A 284 -2.77 -18.68 1.36
C ILE A 284 -2.82 -19.51 2.64
N LYS A 285 -3.85 -19.29 3.45
CA LYS A 285 -4.08 -20.06 4.68
C LYS A 285 -5.17 -21.09 4.46
N ILE A 286 -4.87 -22.33 4.81
CA ILE A 286 -5.80 -23.45 4.72
C ILE A 286 -6.07 -23.95 6.14
N LYS A 287 -7.34 -24.03 6.54
CA LYS A 287 -7.72 -24.47 7.88
C LYS A 287 -8.58 -25.73 7.84
N LEU A 288 -8.26 -26.66 8.74
CA LEU A 288 -9.04 -27.86 9.04
C LEU A 288 -9.67 -27.68 10.42
N GLY A 289 -10.89 -27.14 10.47
CA GLY A 289 -11.50 -26.71 11.73
C GLY A 289 -10.63 -25.66 12.44
N THR A 290 -10.03 -26.01 13.59
CA THR A 290 -9.17 -25.10 14.38
C THR A 290 -7.67 -25.16 14.03
N THR A 291 -7.23 -26.03 13.12
CA THR A 291 -5.79 -26.20 12.80
C THR A 291 -5.42 -25.44 11.52
N PRO A 292 -4.59 -24.38 11.60
CA PRO A 292 -4.13 -23.65 10.43
C PRO A 292 -2.93 -24.30 9.76
N LEU A 293 -2.89 -24.14 8.45
CA LEU A 293 -1.82 -24.40 7.52
C LEU A 293 -1.60 -23.13 6.70
N THR A 294 -0.36 -22.73 6.44
CA THR A 294 -0.07 -21.49 5.71
C THR A 294 0.92 -21.79 4.59
N ILE A 295 0.61 -21.34 3.37
CA ILE A 295 1.57 -21.16 2.28
C ILE A 295 1.86 -19.67 2.20
N ASP A 296 3.06 -19.25 2.55
CA ASP A 296 3.49 -17.86 2.39
C ASP A 296 4.09 -17.64 1.00
N SER A 297 3.71 -16.54 0.33
CA SER A 297 4.23 -16.23 -1.01
C SER A 297 5.69 -15.76 -1.00
N ASN A 298 6.22 -15.33 0.16
CA ASN A 298 7.58 -14.82 0.32
C ASN A 298 8.34 -15.58 1.41
N ASP A 299 9.34 -16.38 1.02
CA ASP A 299 10.34 -16.93 1.94
C ASP A 299 11.47 -15.90 2.15
N SER A 300 11.10 -14.72 2.66
CA SER A 300 12.08 -13.82 3.28
C SER A 300 11.83 -13.85 4.78
N GLU A 301 12.54 -14.77 5.44
CA GLU A 301 12.87 -14.82 6.87
C GLU A 301 12.09 -13.85 7.77
N PHE A 302 11.13 -14.40 8.52
CA PHE A 302 10.80 -13.86 9.83
C PHE A 302 11.78 -14.48 10.84
N ASP A 303 12.92 -13.81 11.02
CA ASP A 303 13.62 -13.76 12.31
C ASP A 303 13.23 -12.47 13.06
#